data_AF-A0A381Q995-F1
#
_entry.id   AF-A0A381Q995-F1
#
_cell.length_a   1.000
_cell.length_b   1.000
_cell.length_c   1.000
_cell.angle_alpha   90.00
_cell.angle_beta   90.00
_cell.angle_gamma   90.00
#
_symmetry.space_group_name_H-M   'P 1'
#
loop_
_entity.id
_entity.type
_entity.pdbx_description
1 polymer ?
#
loop_
_entity_poly.entity_id
_entity_poly.type
_entity_poly.pdbx_seq_one_letter_code
_entity_poly.pdbx_strand_id
1 'polypeptide(L)'
;MLFETSVLNRQVFLQRLIPLCVVLCLSANSLDGAQSRNGTREWWKSEEIRLELELSDEAVASIDAIFQTTMPELRAAYRLLRKHQEQFDQLLERVNVTEEEVLHEVDHLETARAEANKARAMMLFKMRRVFTPDQRNKLDKIRERRQNERRTREPNDSQRRR
;
A
#
# COMPACT_ATOMS: atom_id res chain seq x y z
N MET A 1 -7.28 41.74 -7.06
CA MET A 1 -8.37 41.64 -6.07
C MET A 1 -9.42 40.72 -6.71
N LEU A 2 -9.43 39.41 -6.46
CA LEU A 2 -9.59 38.75 -5.18
C LEU A 2 -8.77 37.45 -5.17
N PHE A 3 -7.89 37.34 -4.17
CA PHE A 3 -7.31 36.08 -3.73
C PHE A 3 -8.39 35.21 -3.08
N GLU A 4 -8.07 33.93 -2.97
CA GLU A 4 -8.74 32.93 -2.14
C GLU A 4 -10.07 32.38 -2.67
N THR A 5 -10.00 31.20 -3.30
CA THR A 5 -10.75 30.05 -2.82
C THR A 5 -10.07 28.75 -3.26
N SER A 6 -9.62 27.97 -2.26
CA SER A 6 -9.73 26.50 -2.25
C SER A 6 -8.79 25.73 -3.18
N VAL A 7 -7.57 25.34 -2.81
CA VAL A 7 -7.17 24.29 -1.82
C VAL A 7 -8.04 23.00 -1.80
N LEU A 8 -9.21 22.97 -2.45
CA LEU A 8 -10.08 21.79 -2.56
C LEU A 8 -9.88 21.09 -3.91
N ASN A 9 -8.72 20.48 -4.14
CA ASN A 9 -8.66 19.19 -4.83
C ASN A 9 -7.34 18.42 -4.73
N ARG A 10 -6.51 18.68 -3.70
CA ARG A 10 -5.27 17.92 -3.46
C ARG A 10 -5.50 16.42 -3.20
N GLN A 11 -6.72 15.99 -2.88
CA GLN A 11 -7.03 14.57 -2.64
C GLN A 11 -7.62 13.82 -3.85
N VAL A 12 -8.31 14.48 -4.78
CA VAL A 12 -9.07 13.75 -5.82
C VAL A 12 -8.20 13.35 -7.02
N PHE A 13 -7.13 14.09 -7.31
CA PHE A 13 -6.27 13.79 -8.47
C PHE A 13 -5.20 12.72 -8.20
N LEU A 14 -4.71 12.60 -6.97
CA LEU A 14 -3.76 11.55 -6.56
C LEU A 14 -4.42 10.20 -6.26
N GLN A 15 -5.75 10.15 -6.21
CA GLN A 15 -6.51 8.95 -5.81
C GLN A 15 -6.95 8.07 -6.99
N ARG A 16 -6.67 8.44 -8.24
CA ARG A 16 -7.11 7.68 -9.44
C ARG A 16 -6.06 6.78 -10.10
N LEU A 17 -4.87 6.61 -9.51
CA LEU A 17 -3.88 5.62 -9.93
C LEU A 17 -3.38 4.74 -8.77
N ILE A 18 -4.28 4.38 -7.86
CA ILE A 18 -4.03 3.34 -6.85
C ILE A 18 -5.14 2.30 -7.01
N PRO A 19 -4.85 1.06 -7.45
CA PRO A 19 -5.80 -0.02 -7.24
C PRO A 19 -5.97 -0.21 -5.74
N LEU A 20 -7.05 0.37 -5.23
CA LEU A 20 -7.77 0.16 -3.98
C LEU A 20 -7.26 -1.03 -3.12
N CYS A 21 -6.10 -0.86 -2.51
CA CYS A 21 -5.50 -1.78 -1.53
C CYS A 21 -4.85 -1.04 -0.36
N VAL A 22 -5.00 0.29 -0.26
CA VAL A 22 -4.26 1.14 0.70
C VAL A 22 -5.19 1.91 1.65
N VAL A 23 -6.18 1.25 2.25
CA VAL A 23 -6.82 1.81 3.46
C VAL A 23 -6.84 0.75 4.54
N LEU A 24 -5.67 0.49 5.12
CA LEU A 24 -5.53 -0.18 6.42
C LEU A 24 -5.54 0.93 7.49
N CYS A 25 -6.75 1.38 7.85
CA CYS A 25 -6.95 2.36 8.92
C CYS A 25 -7.77 1.75 10.05
N LEU A 26 -7.20 1.88 11.25
CA LEU A 26 -7.84 2.34 12.49
C LEU A 26 -9.13 1.65 12.93
N SER A 27 -8.97 0.68 13.84
CA SER A 27 -9.93 0.45 14.91
C SER A 27 -9.17 0.47 16.23
N ALA A 28 -9.39 1.51 17.03
CA ALA A 28 -9.03 1.53 18.43
C ALA A 28 -10.07 0.72 19.24
N ASN A 29 -9.61 0.17 20.37
CA ASN A 29 -10.31 -0.62 21.40
C ASN A 29 -10.26 -2.15 21.10
N SER A 30 -9.68 -3.01 21.93
CA SER A 30 -9.73 -3.05 23.41
C SER A 30 -8.50 -3.77 24.00
N LEU A 31 -8.18 -3.48 25.27
CA LEU A 31 -7.21 -4.18 26.13
C LEU A 31 -7.52 -5.69 26.19
N ASP A 32 -6.60 -6.53 25.72
CA ASP A 32 -5.95 -7.59 26.50
C ASP A 32 -5.09 -8.49 25.59
N GLY A 33 -3.94 -8.90 26.13
CA GLY A 33 -3.00 -9.81 25.48
C GLY A 33 -1.88 -9.09 24.73
N ALA A 34 -0.64 -9.38 25.12
CA ALA A 34 0.57 -9.04 24.38
C ALA A 34 0.62 -9.82 23.05
N GLN A 35 -0.29 -9.53 22.13
CA GLN A 35 -0.24 -9.97 20.76
C GLN A 35 0.54 -8.92 19.99
N SER A 36 1.65 -9.38 19.40
CA SER A 36 2.60 -8.59 18.63
C SER A 36 1.93 -7.47 17.83
N ARG A 37 2.44 -6.23 17.96
CA ARG A 37 2.13 -5.08 17.09
C ARG A 37 2.43 -5.36 15.59
N ASN A 38 2.84 -6.57 15.22
CA ASN A 38 3.10 -7.02 13.85
C ASN A 38 1.86 -7.42 13.03
N GLY A 39 0.65 -7.36 13.58
CA GLY A 39 -0.60 -7.85 12.93
C GLY A 39 -0.93 -7.29 11.54
N THR A 40 -0.20 -6.27 11.05
CA THR A 40 -0.42 -5.66 9.72
C THR A 40 0.71 -5.83 8.71
N ARG A 41 1.97 -6.03 9.11
CA ARG A 41 3.11 -6.15 8.17
C ARG A 41 3.43 -7.59 7.78
N GLU A 42 3.31 -8.52 8.72
CA GLU A 42 3.70 -9.93 8.56
C GLU A 42 2.49 -10.85 8.70
N TRP A 43 1.45 -10.60 7.91
CA TRP A 43 0.14 -11.27 8.03
C TRP A 43 0.23 -12.80 7.95
N TRP A 44 1.24 -13.35 7.27
CA TRP A 44 1.49 -14.80 7.16
C TRP A 44 1.95 -15.44 8.48
N LYS A 45 2.37 -14.65 9.48
CA LYS A 45 2.71 -15.12 10.82
C LYS A 45 1.51 -15.17 11.76
N SER A 46 0.36 -14.63 11.36
CA SER A 46 -0.83 -14.67 12.21
C SER A 46 -1.35 -16.10 12.33
N GLU A 47 -1.73 -16.49 13.54
CA GLU A 47 -2.18 -17.85 13.83
C GLU A 47 -3.44 -18.20 13.04
N GLU A 48 -4.40 -17.26 12.92
CA GLU A 48 -5.60 -17.40 12.07
C GLU A 48 -5.21 -17.81 10.63
N ILE A 49 -4.28 -17.10 10.01
CA ILE A 49 -3.87 -17.36 8.62
C ILE A 49 -3.09 -18.67 8.51
N ARG A 50 -2.20 -18.96 9.46
CA ARG A 50 -1.41 -20.20 9.45
C ARG A 50 -2.32 -21.43 9.54
N LEU A 51 -3.34 -21.37 10.40
CA LEU A 51 -4.33 -22.43 10.53
C LEU A 51 -5.23 -22.54 9.30
N GLU A 52 -5.81 -21.43 8.82
CA GLU A 52 -6.75 -21.45 7.69
C GLU A 52 -6.07 -21.92 6.39
N LEU A 53 -4.81 -21.54 6.18
CA LEU A 53 -4.01 -21.94 5.02
C LEU A 53 -3.20 -23.24 5.23
N GLU A 54 -3.21 -23.81 6.44
CA GLU A 54 -2.41 -24.98 6.81
C GLU A 54 -0.93 -24.79 6.43
N LEU A 55 -0.34 -23.66 6.83
CA LEU A 55 1.04 -23.33 6.46
C LEU A 55 2.04 -24.17 7.26
N SER A 56 2.95 -24.85 6.56
CA SER A 56 4.11 -25.46 7.20
C SER A 56 5.09 -24.41 7.71
N ASP A 57 5.90 -24.79 8.70
CA ASP A 57 6.96 -23.91 9.21
C ASP A 57 8.00 -23.57 8.13
N GLU A 58 8.27 -24.49 7.22
CA GLU A 58 9.12 -24.25 6.05
C GLU A 58 8.54 -23.18 5.11
N ALA A 59 7.23 -23.21 4.85
CA ALA A 59 6.56 -22.20 4.04
C ALA A 59 6.62 -20.82 4.72
N VAL A 60 6.37 -20.76 6.04
CA VAL A 60 6.49 -19.53 6.83
C VAL A 60 7.92 -18.97 6.78
N ALA A 61 8.92 -19.82 6.98
CA ALA A 61 10.33 -19.43 6.93
C ALA A 61 10.74 -18.92 5.53
N SER A 62 10.26 -19.57 4.47
CA SER A 62 10.52 -19.16 3.08
C SER A 62 9.91 -17.78 2.77
N ILE A 63 8.67 -17.53 3.22
CA ILE A 63 8.03 -16.23 3.06
C ILE A 63 8.77 -15.15 3.85
N ASP A 64 9.18 -15.44 5.07
CA ASP A 64 9.94 -14.51 5.91
C ASP A 64 11.29 -14.16 5.26
N ALA A 65 12.03 -15.15 4.75
CA ALA A 65 13.28 -14.91 4.03
C ALA A 65 13.10 -13.98 2.82
N ILE A 66 12.10 -14.24 1.96
CA ILE A 66 11.79 -13.38 0.80
C ILE A 66 11.51 -11.94 1.24
N PHE A 67 10.70 -11.78 2.29
CA PHE A 67 10.35 -10.48 2.83
C PHE A 67 11.57 -9.75 3.39
N GLN A 68 12.36 -10.38 4.26
CA GLN A 68 13.55 -9.76 4.86
C GLN A 68 14.58 -9.38 3.81
N THR A 69 14.78 -10.19 2.77
CA THR A 69 15.70 -9.86 1.67
C THR A 69 15.23 -8.67 0.84
N THR A 70 13.92 -8.55 0.56
CA THR A 70 13.41 -7.53 -0.37
C THR A 70 13.04 -6.21 0.32
N MET A 71 12.73 -6.24 1.62
CA MET A 71 12.27 -5.05 2.34
C MET A 71 13.26 -3.87 2.35
N PRO A 72 14.59 -4.04 2.48
CA PRO A 72 15.54 -2.93 2.41
C PRO A 72 15.47 -2.17 1.08
N GLU A 73 15.44 -2.89 -0.04
CA GLU A 73 15.32 -2.35 -1.40
C GLU A 73 13.98 -1.62 -1.57
N LEU A 74 12.89 -2.25 -1.16
CA LEU A 74 11.55 -1.65 -1.25
C LEU A 74 11.45 -0.35 -0.44
N ARG A 75 12.07 -0.29 0.76
CA ARG A 75 12.15 0.94 1.55
C ARG A 75 12.95 2.02 0.86
N ALA A 76 14.05 1.66 0.20
CA ALA A 76 14.87 2.61 -0.56
C ALA A 76 14.09 3.19 -1.75
N ALA A 77 13.43 2.34 -2.53
CA ALA A 77 12.60 2.77 -3.67
C ALA A 77 11.47 3.72 -3.24
N TYR A 78 10.76 3.42 -2.13
CA TYR A 78 9.73 4.32 -1.60
C TYR A 78 10.27 5.64 -1.07
N ARG A 79 11.49 5.66 -0.50
CA ARG A 79 12.14 6.92 -0.10
C ARG A 79 12.47 7.77 -1.32
N LEU A 80 12.97 7.16 -2.39
CA LEU A 80 13.27 7.85 -3.64
C LEU A 80 12.01 8.41 -4.30
N LEU A 81 10.95 7.60 -4.39
CA LEU A 81 9.64 8.04 -4.88
C LEU A 81 9.12 9.23 -4.07
N ARG A 82 9.21 9.18 -2.74
CA ARG A 82 8.79 10.30 -1.88
C ARG A 82 9.60 11.56 -2.14
N LYS A 83 10.92 11.42 -2.28
CA LYS A 83 11.81 12.54 -2.58
C LYS A 83 11.41 13.22 -3.89
N HIS A 84 11.21 12.47 -4.98
CA HIS A 84 10.79 13.03 -6.26
C HIS A 84 9.38 13.64 -6.20
N GLN A 85 8.46 13.06 -5.43
CA GLN A 85 7.15 13.67 -5.22
C GLN A 85 7.27 15.03 -4.52
N GLU A 86 8.08 15.12 -3.46
CA GLU A 86 8.34 16.38 -2.74
C GLU A 86 9.03 17.42 -3.65
N GLN A 87 9.95 16.99 -4.51
CA GLN A 87 10.62 17.86 -5.48
C GLN A 87 9.64 18.37 -6.55
N PHE A 88 8.80 17.49 -7.09
CA PHE A 88 7.74 17.85 -8.04
C PHE A 88 6.74 18.84 -7.42
N ASP A 89 6.28 18.59 -6.19
CA ASP A 89 5.36 19.47 -5.49
C ASP A 89 5.99 20.88 -5.27
N GLN A 90 7.25 20.94 -4.84
CA GLN A 90 7.99 22.20 -4.69
C GLN A 90 8.24 22.92 -6.02
N LEU A 91 8.44 22.18 -7.10
CA LEU A 91 8.64 22.73 -8.44
C LEU A 91 7.39 23.47 -8.90
N LEU A 92 6.21 22.90 -8.68
CA LEU A 92 4.92 23.49 -9.05
C LEU A 92 4.54 24.74 -8.23
N GLU A 93 5.17 24.96 -7.07
CA GLU A 93 4.95 26.15 -6.24
C GLU A 93 5.77 27.36 -6.73
N ARG A 94 6.70 27.18 -7.67
CA ARG A 94 7.56 28.25 -8.21
C ARG A 94 6.81 29.09 -9.25
N VAL A 95 7.04 30.40 -9.22
CA VAL A 95 6.38 31.37 -10.13
C VAL A 95 6.85 31.25 -11.59
N ASN A 96 8.11 30.85 -11.81
CA ASN A 96 8.75 30.85 -13.14
C ASN A 96 9.29 29.46 -13.51
N VAL A 97 8.47 28.41 -13.38
CA VAL A 97 8.87 27.06 -13.83
C VAL A 97 8.72 26.94 -15.35
N THR A 98 9.68 26.32 -16.02
CA THR A 98 9.55 26.00 -17.46
C THR A 98 8.89 24.64 -17.67
N GLU A 99 8.34 24.42 -18.87
CA GLU A 99 7.76 23.11 -19.25
C GLU A 99 8.81 22.00 -19.21
N GLU A 100 10.05 22.29 -19.65
CA GLU A 100 11.15 21.34 -19.65
C GLU A 100 11.53 20.90 -18.22
N GLU A 101 11.53 21.82 -17.25
CA GLU A 101 11.78 21.48 -15.84
C GLU A 101 10.69 20.55 -15.28
N VAL A 102 9.43 20.81 -15.63
CA VAL A 102 8.29 19.97 -15.21
C VAL A 102 8.40 18.59 -15.81
N LEU A 103 8.64 18.48 -17.12
CA LEU A 103 8.78 17.19 -17.80
C LEU A 103 9.96 16.38 -17.23
N HIS A 104 11.08 17.03 -16.93
CA HIS A 104 12.23 16.37 -16.32
C HIS A 104 11.91 15.77 -14.95
N GLU A 105 11.22 16.50 -14.08
CA GLU A 105 10.87 15.96 -12.76
C GLU A 105 9.77 14.88 -12.84
N VAL A 106 8.85 14.98 -13.82
CA VAL A 106 7.88 13.91 -14.11
C VAL A 106 8.59 12.61 -14.49
N ASP A 107 9.62 12.66 -15.35
CA ASP A 107 10.37 11.47 -15.74
C ASP A 107 11.04 10.78 -14.54
N HIS A 108 11.62 11.56 -13.62
CA HIS A 108 12.20 11.01 -12.38
C HIS A 108 11.13 10.42 -11.47
N LEU A 109 10.02 11.11 -11.29
CA LEU A 109 8.90 10.66 -10.46
C LEU A 109 8.33 9.33 -10.98
N GLU A 110 8.06 9.23 -12.28
CA GLU A 110 7.51 8.03 -12.89
C GLU A 110 8.52 6.88 -12.93
N THR A 111 9.81 7.16 -13.09
CA THR A 111 10.87 6.15 -12.97
C THR A 111 10.91 5.58 -11.54
N ALA A 112 10.95 6.43 -10.51
CA ALA A 112 10.96 5.98 -9.12
C ALA A 112 9.67 5.22 -8.75
N ARG A 113 8.52 5.63 -9.30
CA ARG A 113 7.24 4.92 -9.14
C ARG A 113 7.28 3.54 -9.77
N ALA A 114 7.82 3.42 -10.97
CA ALA A 114 7.98 2.15 -11.66
C ALA A 114 8.90 1.19 -10.88
N GLU A 115 10.03 1.68 -10.35
CA GLU A 115 10.96 0.89 -9.55
C GLU A 115 10.30 0.36 -8.26
N ALA A 116 9.62 1.23 -7.50
CA ALA A 116 8.91 0.82 -6.29
C ALA A 116 7.84 -0.23 -6.57
N ASN A 117 7.09 -0.07 -7.67
CA ASN A 117 6.06 -1.01 -8.10
C ASN A 117 6.65 -2.36 -8.54
N LYS A 118 7.76 -2.36 -9.29
CA LYS A 118 8.46 -3.58 -9.72
C LYS A 118 8.98 -4.35 -8.50
N ALA A 119 9.66 -3.69 -7.58
CA ALA A 119 10.18 -4.30 -6.35
C ALA A 119 9.06 -4.94 -5.53
N ARG A 120 7.95 -4.20 -5.33
CA ARG A 120 6.78 -4.71 -4.59
C ARG A 120 6.12 -5.89 -5.30
N ALA A 121 5.87 -5.77 -6.60
CA ALA A 121 5.24 -6.82 -7.39
C ALA A 121 6.07 -8.11 -7.37
N MET A 122 7.38 -7.99 -7.51
CA MET A 122 8.29 -9.13 -7.48
C MET A 122 8.33 -9.81 -6.12
N MET A 123 8.35 -9.04 -5.02
CA MET A 123 8.24 -9.60 -3.66
C MET A 123 6.96 -10.42 -3.50
N LEU A 124 5.80 -9.83 -3.84
CA LEU A 124 4.50 -10.49 -3.72
C LEU A 124 4.39 -11.72 -4.62
N PHE A 125 4.94 -11.66 -5.83
CA PHE A 125 4.99 -12.80 -6.74
C PHE A 125 5.82 -13.95 -6.15
N LYS A 126 7.03 -13.66 -5.64
CA LYS A 126 7.88 -14.65 -4.98
C LYS A 126 7.19 -15.28 -3.77
N MET A 127 6.57 -14.47 -2.90
CA MET A 127 5.79 -14.98 -1.76
C MET A 127 4.62 -15.86 -2.23
N ARG A 128 3.86 -15.45 -3.26
CA ARG A 128 2.73 -16.23 -3.79
C ARG A 128 3.16 -17.62 -4.30
N ARG A 129 4.38 -17.73 -4.81
CA ARG A 129 4.94 -18.99 -5.33
C ARG A 129 5.24 -20.03 -4.25
N VAL A 130 5.39 -19.62 -2.99
CA VAL A 130 5.57 -20.54 -1.85
C VAL A 130 4.32 -21.37 -1.60
N PHE A 131 3.13 -20.79 -1.81
CA PHE A 131 1.86 -21.47 -1.59
C PHE A 131 1.54 -22.49 -2.70
N THR A 132 0.88 -23.58 -2.33
CA THR A 132 0.26 -24.53 -3.27
C THR A 132 -0.93 -23.89 -4.01
N PRO A 133 -1.42 -24.48 -5.12
CA PRO A 133 -2.62 -23.99 -5.79
C PRO A 133 -3.84 -23.86 -4.86
N ASP A 134 -4.09 -24.84 -4.00
CA ASP A 134 -5.22 -24.82 -3.07
C ASP A 134 -5.07 -23.74 -2.01
N GLN A 135 -3.86 -23.54 -1.47
CA GLN A 135 -3.57 -22.45 -0.54
C GLN A 135 -3.76 -21.08 -1.20
N ARG A 136 -3.44 -20.92 -2.49
CA ARG A 136 -3.70 -19.67 -3.23
C ARG A 136 -5.20 -19.41 -3.36
N ASN A 137 -5.99 -20.44 -3.67
CA ASN A 137 -7.45 -20.32 -3.72
C ASN A 137 -8.05 -19.94 -2.36
N LYS A 138 -7.56 -20.54 -1.26
CA LYS A 138 -7.96 -20.15 0.11
C LYS A 138 -7.57 -18.69 0.41
N LEU A 139 -6.36 -18.28 0.05
CA LEU A 139 -5.89 -16.91 0.23
C LEU A 139 -6.74 -15.88 -0.52
N ASP A 140 -7.17 -16.19 -1.75
CA ASP A 140 -8.05 -15.33 -2.54
C ASP A 140 -9.43 -15.18 -1.87
N LYS A 141 -10.00 -16.26 -1.30
CA LYS A 141 -11.25 -16.21 -0.52
C LYS A 141 -11.12 -15.38 0.77
N ILE A 142 -10.01 -15.51 1.49
CA ILE A 142 -9.71 -14.68 2.68
C ILE A 142 -9.70 -13.19 2.29
N ARG A 143 -9.07 -12.87 1.15
CA ARG A 143 -9.01 -11.50 0.64
C ARG A 143 -10.39 -10.95 0.29
N GLU A 144 -11.20 -11.72 -0.42
CA GLU A 144 -12.58 -11.34 -0.78
C GLU A 144 -13.45 -11.10 0.47
N ARG A 145 -13.39 -12.02 1.45
CA ARG A 145 -14.09 -11.88 2.73
C ARG A 145 -13.72 -10.57 3.43
N ARG A 146 -12.41 -10.30 3.58
CA ARG A 146 -11.91 -9.06 4.21
C ARG A 146 -12.29 -7.81 3.43
N GLN A 147 -12.35 -7.87 2.09
CA GLN A 147 -12.78 -6.74 1.27
C GLN A 147 -14.28 -6.45 1.45
N ASN A 148 -15.11 -7.48 1.49
CA ASN A 148 -16.55 -7.34 1.70
C ASN A 148 -16.86 -6.79 3.10
N GLU A 149 -16.19 -7.28 4.14
CA GLU A 149 -16.34 -6.75 5.49
C GLU A 149 -16.02 -5.25 5.58
N ARG A 150 -15.01 -4.78 4.85
CA ARG A 150 -14.67 -3.34 4.79
C ARG A 150 -15.75 -2.53 4.10
N ARG A 151 -16.26 -3.01 2.96
CA ARG A 151 -17.36 -2.35 2.24
C ARG A 151 -18.63 -2.23 3.09
N THR A 152 -18.95 -3.27 3.88
CA THR A 152 -20.13 -3.26 4.75
C THR A 152 -19.94 -2.35 5.98
N ARG A 153 -18.70 -2.16 6.45
CA ARG A 153 -18.38 -1.30 7.60
C ARG A 153 -18.25 0.19 7.24
N GLU A 154 -18.03 0.55 5.98
CA GLU A 154 -18.07 1.94 5.53
C GLU A 154 -19.53 2.43 5.57
N PRO A 155 -19.89 3.36 6.48
CA PRO A 155 -21.22 3.94 6.48
C PRO A 155 -21.42 4.65 5.15
N ASN A 156 -22.62 4.53 4.57
CA ASN A 156 -23.02 5.25 3.38
C ASN A 156 -22.98 6.78 3.67
N ASP A 157 -21.82 7.41 3.48
CA ASP A 157 -21.58 8.84 3.78
C ASP A 157 -22.47 9.77 2.94
N SER A 158 -23.16 9.22 1.94
CA SER A 158 -24.21 9.89 1.18
C SER A 158 -25.49 10.20 1.99
N GLN A 159 -25.71 9.54 3.14
CA GLN A 159 -26.86 9.80 4.03
C GLN A 159 -26.56 10.80 5.15
N ARG A 160 -25.29 11.18 5.36
CA ARG A 160 -24.89 12.13 6.43
C ARG A 160 -24.81 13.59 5.97
N ARG A 161 -24.99 13.85 4.68
CA ARG A 161 -24.99 15.18 4.04
C ARG A 161 -26.37 15.56 3.48
N ARG A 162 -27.44 15.36 4.26
CA ARG A 162 -28.77 15.92 3.99
C ARG A 162 -29.24 16.73 5.17
#